data_AF-A0A2N5TD82-F1
#
_entry.id   AF-A0A2N5TD82-F1
#
_cell.length_a   1.000
_cell.length_b   1.000
_cell.length_c   1.000
_cell.angle_alpha   90.00
_cell.angle_beta   90.00
_cell.angle_gamma   90.00
#
_symmetry.space_group_name_H-M   'P 1'
#
loop_
_entity.id
_entity.type
_entity.pdbx_description
1 polymer ?
#
loop_
_entity_poly.entity_id
_entity_poly.type
_entity_poly.pdbx_seq_one_letter_code
_entity_poly.pdbx_strand_id
1 'polypeptide(L)'
;MQDKRKKEYNQSFLHIDSLGAQAPIPSRMWADIKAKTLELWQMGQDRVKSHFEDGKKEKGVCNNINQFFVEMMHDGNAAELPPTVAVLVDTNFEKLFNPFLKLKGFDGCKDTPVEVFHVFLLGVVKYMTQDFMKSLKHNQLAEVLCAWEAFDVGGLNIETIPVKYLSNHFKSLIGKD
;
A
#
# COMPACT_ATOMS: atom_id res chain seq x y z
N MET A 1 -14.31 6.29 6.06
CA MET A 1 -14.60 5.08 5.27
C MET A 1 -16.01 5.19 4.74
N GLN A 2 -16.19 5.20 3.42
CA GLN A 2 -17.54 5.14 2.84
C GLN A 2 -18.16 3.77 3.16
N ASP A 3 -19.45 3.75 3.48
CA ASP A 3 -20.17 2.52 3.75
C ASP A 3 -20.32 1.74 2.43
N LYS A 4 -19.57 0.65 2.30
CA LYS A 4 -19.46 -0.16 1.09
C LYS A 4 -20.76 -0.87 0.70
N ARG A 5 -21.76 -0.88 1.59
CA ARG A 5 -23.10 -1.41 1.29
C ARG A 5 -23.97 -0.40 0.54
N LYS A 6 -23.57 0.87 0.47
CA LYS A 6 -24.33 1.92 -0.20
C LYS A 6 -24.35 1.72 -1.71
N LYS A 7 -25.49 2.05 -2.31
CA LYS A 7 -25.71 1.97 -3.76
C LYS A 7 -24.67 2.81 -4.51
N GLU A 8 -24.37 4.00 -4.01
CA GLU A 8 -23.44 4.94 -4.65
C GLU A 8 -22.01 4.38 -4.70
N TYR A 9 -21.57 3.71 -3.62
CA TYR A 9 -20.25 3.06 -3.58
C TYR A 9 -20.17 1.94 -4.62
N ASN A 10 -21.18 1.07 -4.67
CA ASN A 10 -21.20 -0.04 -5.62
C ASN A 10 -21.28 0.46 -7.07
N GLN A 11 -22.06 1.51 -7.33
CA GLN A 11 -22.13 2.18 -8.63
C GLN A 11 -20.77 2.73 -9.05
N SER A 12 -20.12 3.50 -8.17
CA SER A 12 -18.76 4.00 -8.41
C SER A 12 -17.75 2.87 -8.64
N PHE A 13 -17.79 1.80 -7.84
CA PHE A 13 -16.88 0.66 -7.97
C PHE A 13 -17.05 -0.08 -9.29
N LEU A 14 -18.29 -0.23 -9.76
CA LEU A 14 -18.61 -0.90 -11.02
C LEU A 14 -18.48 0.02 -12.23
N HIS A 15 -18.08 1.29 -12.03
CA HIS A 15 -17.99 2.31 -13.09
C HIS A 15 -19.34 2.55 -13.76
N ILE A 16 -20.39 2.68 -12.96
CA ILE A 16 -21.77 2.87 -13.40
C ILE A 16 -22.35 4.11 -12.71
N ASP A 17 -23.07 4.96 -13.44
CA ASP A 17 -23.71 6.14 -12.86
C ASP A 17 -25.04 5.82 -12.14
N SER A 18 -25.71 6.86 -11.63
CA SER A 18 -26.99 6.72 -10.94
C SER A 18 -28.11 6.17 -11.82
N LEU A 19 -27.99 6.30 -13.16
CA LEU A 19 -28.94 5.87 -14.18
C LEU A 19 -28.65 4.47 -14.73
N GLY A 20 -27.52 3.87 -14.37
CA GLY A 20 -27.11 2.55 -14.86
C GLY A 20 -26.25 2.60 -16.13
N ALA A 21 -25.83 3.79 -16.59
CA ALA A 21 -24.95 3.93 -17.74
C ALA A 21 -23.48 3.78 -17.33
N GLN A 22 -22.63 3.38 -18.28
CA GLN A 22 -21.18 3.29 -18.08
C GLN A 22 -20.59 4.67 -17.78
N ALA A 23 -19.92 4.76 -16.64
CA ALA A 23 -19.23 5.95 -16.13
C ALA A 23 -17.82 5.54 -15.67
N PRO A 24 -16.88 5.35 -16.61
CA PRO A 24 -15.52 4.93 -16.30
C PRO A 24 -14.82 5.98 -15.44
N ILE A 25 -14.17 5.53 -14.36
CA ILE A 25 -13.28 6.37 -13.56
C ILE A 25 -12.05 6.69 -14.41
N PRO A 26 -11.65 7.97 -14.54
CA PRO A 26 -10.45 8.33 -15.29
C PRO A 26 -9.21 7.69 -14.66
N SER A 27 -8.34 7.16 -15.51
CA SER A 27 -7.04 6.62 -15.08
C SER A 27 -6.21 7.72 -14.42
N ARG A 28 -5.44 7.33 -13.39
CA ARG A 28 -4.51 8.24 -12.73
C ARG A 28 -3.41 8.66 -13.71
N MET A 29 -3.01 9.93 -13.65
CA MET A 29 -1.87 10.43 -14.40
C MET A 29 -0.63 10.52 -13.50
N TRP A 30 0.54 10.17 -14.04
CA TRP A 30 1.79 10.24 -13.29
C TRP A 30 2.12 11.65 -12.81
N ALA A 31 1.74 12.67 -13.58
CA ALA A 31 1.86 14.07 -13.17
C ALA A 31 1.07 14.36 -11.88
N ASP A 32 -0.16 13.84 -11.77
CA ASP A 32 -0.99 14.00 -10.57
C ASP A 32 -0.39 13.29 -9.37
N ILE A 33 0.21 12.11 -9.57
CA ILE A 33 0.90 11.39 -8.49
C ILE A 33 2.09 12.19 -7.96
N LYS A 34 2.86 12.83 -8.85
CA LYS A 34 3.96 13.72 -8.44
C LYS A 34 3.42 14.91 -7.64
N ALA A 35 2.39 15.59 -8.15
CA ALA A 35 1.77 16.73 -7.47
C ALA A 35 1.23 16.36 -6.08
N LYS A 36 0.45 15.27 -5.99
CA LYS A 36 -0.07 14.73 -4.72
C LYS A 36 1.02 14.34 -3.75
N THR A 37 2.15 13.81 -4.23
CA THR A 37 3.30 13.49 -3.37
C THR A 37 3.89 14.75 -2.73
N LEU A 38 3.96 15.86 -3.48
CA LEU A 38 4.43 17.15 -2.96
C LEU A 38 3.44 17.75 -1.96
N GLU A 39 2.13 17.67 -2.23
CA GLU A 39 1.09 18.06 -1.28
C GLU A 39 1.18 17.25 0.03
N LEU A 40 1.42 15.94 -0.06
CA LEU A 40 1.60 15.09 1.13
C LEU A 40 2.81 15.53 1.97
N TRP A 41 3.90 15.95 1.33
CA TRP A 41 5.04 16.51 2.07
C TRP A 41 4.67 17.80 2.81
N GLN A 42 3.89 18.69 2.18
CA GLN A 42 3.40 19.90 2.84
C GLN A 42 2.52 19.57 4.05
N MET A 43 1.60 18.62 3.89
CA MET A 43 0.76 18.11 5.00
C MET A 43 1.59 17.44 6.10
N GLY A 44 2.69 16.77 5.74
CA GLY A 44 3.59 16.12 6.69
C GLY A 44 4.40 17.08 7.57
N GLN A 45 4.58 18.33 7.13
CA GLN A 45 5.21 19.38 7.92
C GLN A 45 4.28 19.98 8.99
N ASP A 46 2.97 19.71 8.90
CA ASP A 46 2.05 20.06 9.99
C ASP A 46 2.45 19.32 11.27
N ARG A 47 2.17 19.91 12.44
CA ARG A 47 2.45 19.29 13.74
C ARG A 47 1.57 18.07 14.07
N VAL A 48 0.62 17.74 13.20
CA VAL A 48 -0.38 16.71 13.44
C VAL A 48 -0.14 15.55 12.47
N LYS A 49 0.48 14.47 12.95
CA LYS A 49 0.78 13.27 12.15
C LYS A 49 -0.45 12.68 11.44
N SER A 50 -1.64 12.78 12.04
CA SER A 50 -2.86 12.24 11.43
C SER A 50 -3.25 12.94 10.13
N HIS A 51 -2.90 14.21 9.92
CA HIS A 51 -3.17 14.91 8.65
C HIS A 51 -2.43 14.24 7.49
N PHE A 52 -1.17 13.87 7.71
CA PHE A 52 -0.39 13.13 6.73
C PHE A 52 -0.98 11.74 6.46
N GLU A 53 -1.30 10.99 7.51
CA GLU A 53 -1.85 9.64 7.37
C GLU A 53 -3.21 9.60 6.68
N ASP A 54 -4.07 10.57 6.97
CA ASP A 54 -5.39 10.66 6.35
C ASP A 54 -5.30 11.19 4.92
N GLY A 55 -4.44 12.19 4.67
CA GLY A 55 -4.15 12.67 3.32
C GLY A 55 -3.58 11.57 2.43
N LYS A 56 -2.71 10.70 2.96
CA LYS A 56 -2.13 9.55 2.27
C LYS A 56 -3.21 8.57 1.81
N LYS A 57 -4.17 8.26 2.68
CA LYS A 57 -5.32 7.38 2.37
C LYS A 57 -6.23 8.00 1.32
N GLU A 58 -6.56 9.27 1.47
CA GLU A 58 -7.45 10.00 0.55
C GLU A 58 -6.86 10.11 -0.85
N LYS A 59 -5.58 10.51 -0.94
CA LYS A 59 -4.87 10.66 -2.22
C LYS A 59 -4.48 9.31 -2.82
N GLY A 60 -4.39 8.26 -1.99
CA GLY A 60 -3.98 6.92 -2.38
C GLY A 60 -2.58 6.89 -2.99
N VAL A 61 -1.63 7.61 -2.39
CA VAL A 61 -0.23 7.69 -2.82
C VAL A 61 0.66 7.27 -1.67
N CYS A 62 1.51 6.25 -1.87
CA CYS A 62 2.49 5.80 -0.89
C CYS A 62 3.90 6.06 -1.40
N ASN A 63 4.65 6.89 -0.67
CA ASN A 63 6.08 7.11 -0.90
C ASN A 63 6.83 6.85 0.42
N ASN A 64 7.48 5.69 0.52
CA ASN A 64 8.13 5.25 1.75
C ASN A 64 9.31 6.15 2.15
N ILE A 65 10.03 6.75 1.19
CA ILE A 65 11.12 7.69 1.48
C ILE A 65 10.56 8.95 2.12
N ASN A 66 9.49 9.50 1.54
CA ASN A 66 8.83 10.68 2.08
C ASN A 66 8.24 10.41 3.47
N GLN A 67 7.57 9.27 3.63
CA GLN A 67 7.02 8.83 4.91
C GLN A 67 8.10 8.72 5.99
N PHE A 68 9.26 8.14 5.68
CA PHE A 68 10.38 8.07 6.62
C PHE A 68 10.80 9.45 7.14
N PHE A 69 10.94 10.43 6.24
CA PHE A 69 11.29 11.79 6.65
C PHE A 69 10.19 12.46 7.46
N VAL A 70 8.91 12.26 7.09
CA VAL A 70 7.78 12.75 7.88
C VAL A 70 7.77 12.12 9.27
N GLU A 71 7.92 10.80 9.38
CA GLU A 71 7.99 10.11 10.67
C GLU A 71 9.13 10.65 11.54
N MET A 72 10.29 10.93 10.95
CA MET A 72 11.43 11.52 11.65
C MET A 72 11.17 12.96 12.12
N MET A 73 10.35 13.75 11.42
CA MET A 73 9.92 15.08 11.89
C MET A 73 8.98 14.99 13.09
N HIS A 74 8.18 13.93 13.16
CA HIS A 74 7.20 13.70 14.22
C HIS A 74 7.78 12.92 15.41
N ASP A 75 9.01 12.42 15.30
CA ASP A 75 9.68 11.72 16.39
C ASP A 75 10.17 12.73 17.44
N GLY A 76 9.68 12.61 18.69
CA GLY A 76 10.11 13.43 19.82
C GLY A 76 9.49 14.84 19.96
N ASN A 77 8.39 15.18 19.26
CA ASN A 77 7.75 16.50 19.33
C ASN A 77 8.71 17.69 19.08
N ALA A 78 9.68 17.51 18.17
CA ALA A 78 10.57 18.60 17.81
C ALA A 78 9.78 19.79 17.25
N ALA A 79 9.95 20.97 17.85
CA ALA A 79 9.28 22.20 17.39
C ALA A 79 9.83 22.70 16.05
N GLU A 80 10.99 22.17 15.65
CA GLU A 80 11.75 22.54 14.45
C GLU A 80 12.08 21.28 13.63
N LEU A 81 12.28 21.47 12.32
CA LEU A 81 12.71 20.41 11.42
C LEU A 81 14.03 19.79 11.91
N PRO A 82 14.17 18.45 11.92
CA PRO A 82 15.45 17.83 12.22
C PRO A 82 16.54 18.41 11.30
N PRO A 83 17.76 18.69 11.80
CA PRO A 83 18.81 19.35 11.02
C PRO A 83 19.08 18.65 9.68
N THR A 84 19.03 17.32 9.66
CA THR A 84 19.16 16.50 8.44
C THR A 84 18.09 16.82 7.40
N VAL A 85 16.82 17.01 7.82
CA VAL A 85 15.71 17.37 6.93
C VAL A 85 15.87 18.80 6.45
N ALA A 86 16.16 19.74 7.35
CA ALA A 86 16.33 21.15 6.99
C ALA A 86 17.42 21.33 5.92
N VAL A 87 18.58 20.70 6.13
CA VAL A 87 19.66 20.70 5.13
C VAL A 87 19.20 20.08 3.81
N LEU A 88 18.45 18.98 3.83
CA LEU A 88 17.95 18.37 2.61
C LEU A 88 16.93 19.25 1.89
N VAL A 89 16.03 19.92 2.61
CA VAL A 89 15.08 20.87 2.01
C VAL A 89 15.82 21.97 1.25
N ASP A 90 16.87 22.53 1.85
CA ASP A 90 17.63 23.64 1.26
C ASP A 90 18.58 23.20 0.14
N THR A 91 19.25 22.06 0.32
CA THR A 91 20.33 21.63 -0.61
C THR A 91 19.84 20.72 -1.72
N ASN A 92 18.88 19.84 -1.43
CA ASN A 92 18.43 18.82 -2.36
C ASN A 92 17.05 18.30 -1.97
N PHE A 93 16.05 19.19 -2.04
CA PHE A 93 14.66 18.94 -1.66
C PHE A 93 14.14 17.63 -2.24
N GLU A 94 14.58 17.33 -3.45
CA GLU A 94 14.10 16.20 -4.18
C GLU A 94 14.58 14.83 -3.63
N LYS A 95 15.58 14.77 -2.73
CA LYS A 95 15.99 13.55 -2.01
C LYS A 95 14.97 13.11 -0.96
N LEU A 96 14.03 13.97 -0.61
CA LEU A 96 12.93 13.66 0.30
C LEU A 96 11.87 12.74 -0.34
N PHE A 97 12.05 12.40 -1.62
CA PHE A 97 11.09 11.62 -2.39
C PHE A 97 11.74 10.45 -3.10
N ASN A 98 10.90 9.52 -3.57
CA ASN A 98 11.34 8.43 -4.41
C ASN A 98 12.01 8.96 -5.70
N PRO A 99 13.26 8.58 -6.01
CA PRO A 99 13.97 9.04 -7.21
C PRO A 99 13.25 8.67 -8.52
N PHE A 100 12.41 7.63 -8.53
CA PHE A 100 11.59 7.26 -9.70
C PHE A 100 10.63 8.39 -10.13
N LEU A 101 10.26 9.33 -9.23
CA LEU A 101 9.45 10.49 -9.61
C LEU A 101 10.14 11.40 -10.63
N LYS A 102 11.47 11.34 -10.77
CA LYS A 102 12.25 12.15 -11.72
C LYS A 102 12.76 11.40 -12.92
N LEU A 103 12.65 10.08 -12.90
CA LEU A 103 13.20 9.26 -13.96
C LEU A 103 12.54 9.66 -15.29
N LYS A 104 13.34 10.23 -16.19
CA LYS A 104 12.85 10.69 -17.50
C LYS A 104 12.41 9.46 -18.30
N GLY A 105 11.23 9.54 -18.90
CA GLY A 105 10.66 8.42 -19.66
C GLY A 105 10.03 7.33 -18.80
N PHE A 106 9.90 7.53 -17.48
CA PHE A 106 9.16 6.62 -16.60
C PHE A 106 7.81 7.23 -16.21
N ASP A 107 6.76 6.44 -16.41
CA ASP A 107 5.37 6.70 -16.01
C ASP A 107 4.94 5.59 -15.03
N GLY A 108 4.95 5.88 -13.73
CA GLY A 108 4.58 4.89 -12.71
C GLY A 108 3.16 4.33 -12.88
N CYS A 109 2.24 5.05 -13.52
CA CYS A 109 0.88 4.58 -13.77
C CYS A 109 0.79 3.60 -14.95
N LYS A 110 1.77 3.61 -15.87
CA LYS A 110 1.79 2.75 -17.07
C LYS A 110 2.87 1.67 -17.02
N ASP A 111 4.02 2.00 -16.46
CA ASP A 111 5.23 1.17 -16.47
C ASP A 111 5.33 0.27 -15.24
N THR A 112 4.53 0.53 -14.20
CA THR A 112 4.41 -0.38 -13.06
C THR A 112 3.07 -1.10 -13.11
N PRO A 113 3.03 -2.41 -13.41
CA PRO A 113 1.80 -3.19 -13.38
C PRO A 113 1.34 -3.49 -11.93
N VAL A 114 1.60 -2.57 -10.97
CA VAL A 114 1.39 -2.80 -9.54
C VAL A 114 -0.09 -3.06 -9.24
N GLU A 115 -1.00 -2.33 -9.88
CA GLU A 115 -2.45 -2.49 -9.72
C GLU A 115 -2.92 -3.83 -10.30
N VAL A 116 -2.47 -4.20 -11.50
CA VAL A 116 -2.81 -5.49 -12.12
C VAL A 116 -2.24 -6.65 -11.29
N PHE A 117 -1.00 -6.56 -10.83
CA PHE A 117 -0.40 -7.60 -10.00
C PHE A 117 -1.07 -7.72 -8.64
N HIS A 118 -1.30 -6.61 -7.93
CA HIS A 118 -1.90 -6.68 -6.58
C HIS A 118 -3.39 -6.99 -6.62
N VAL A 119 -4.13 -6.71 -7.69
CA VAL A 119 -5.55 -7.08 -7.79
C VAL A 119 -5.70 -8.51 -8.29
N PHE A 120 -5.04 -8.88 -9.39
CA PHE A 120 -5.21 -10.21 -9.97
C PHE A 120 -4.36 -11.27 -9.28
N LEU A 121 -3.04 -11.08 -9.13
CA LEU A 121 -2.19 -12.12 -8.52
C LEU A 121 -2.52 -12.31 -7.04
N LEU A 122 -2.63 -11.22 -6.27
CA LEU A 122 -2.94 -11.35 -4.85
C LEU A 122 -4.35 -11.93 -4.66
N GLY A 123 -5.32 -11.54 -5.48
CA GLY A 123 -6.66 -12.13 -5.48
C GLY A 123 -6.60 -13.64 -5.70
N VAL A 124 -5.98 -14.07 -6.80
CA VAL A 124 -5.82 -15.50 -7.15
C VAL A 124 -5.13 -16.25 -6.02
N VAL A 125 -4.00 -15.76 -5.50
CA VAL A 125 -3.27 -16.39 -4.40
C VAL A 125 -4.14 -16.49 -3.15
N LYS A 126 -4.85 -15.43 -2.75
CA LYS A 126 -5.75 -15.45 -1.58
C LYS A 126 -6.83 -16.54 -1.69
N TYR A 127 -7.51 -16.63 -2.84
CA TYR A 127 -8.55 -17.64 -3.08
C TYR A 127 -7.99 -19.06 -3.16
N MET A 128 -6.89 -19.26 -3.90
CA MET A 128 -6.24 -20.57 -4.01
C MET A 128 -5.71 -21.05 -2.65
N THR A 129 -5.06 -20.18 -1.87
CA THR A 129 -4.59 -20.53 -0.53
C THR A 129 -5.76 -20.90 0.37
N GLN A 130 -6.88 -20.16 0.33
CA GLN A 130 -8.02 -20.48 1.17
C GLN A 130 -8.68 -21.81 0.79
N ASP A 131 -8.83 -22.08 -0.51
CA ASP A 131 -9.38 -23.33 -1.01
C ASP A 131 -8.48 -24.53 -0.69
N PHE A 132 -7.17 -24.40 -0.99
CA PHE A 132 -6.16 -25.40 -0.67
C PHE A 132 -6.18 -25.74 0.83
N MET A 133 -6.04 -24.74 1.70
CA MET A 133 -5.98 -24.96 3.16
C MET A 133 -7.27 -25.55 3.74
N LYS A 134 -8.45 -25.27 3.14
CA LYS A 134 -9.73 -25.91 3.53
C LYS A 134 -9.81 -27.38 3.11
N SER A 135 -9.15 -27.75 2.02
CA SER A 135 -9.21 -29.11 1.46
C SER A 135 -8.29 -30.11 2.19
N LEU A 136 -7.31 -29.62 2.96
CA LEU A 136 -6.31 -30.45 3.63
C LEU A 136 -6.90 -31.24 4.81
N LYS A 137 -6.51 -32.53 4.89
CA LYS A 137 -6.70 -33.35 6.09
C LYS A 137 -5.68 -33.00 7.16
N HIS A 138 -5.91 -33.40 8.42
CA HIS A 138 -5.03 -33.09 9.55
C HIS A 138 -3.56 -33.49 9.33
N ASN A 139 -3.31 -34.66 8.75
CA ASN A 139 -1.95 -35.13 8.46
C ASN A 139 -1.27 -34.30 7.35
N GLN A 140 -2.03 -33.91 6.32
CA GLN A 140 -1.52 -33.10 5.21
C GLN A 140 -1.26 -31.65 5.66
N LEU A 141 -2.12 -31.12 6.53
CA LEU A 141 -1.89 -29.80 7.13
C LEU A 141 -0.59 -29.80 7.94
N ALA A 142 -0.34 -30.81 8.76
CA ALA A 142 0.90 -30.90 9.53
C ALA A 142 2.15 -30.88 8.63
N GLU A 143 2.11 -31.58 7.50
CA GLU A 143 3.19 -31.58 6.51
C GLU A 143 3.42 -30.19 5.90
N VAL A 144 2.35 -29.47 5.55
CA VAL A 144 2.44 -28.10 5.04
C VAL A 144 3.06 -27.16 6.08
N LEU A 145 2.68 -27.28 7.36
CA LEU A 145 3.27 -26.46 8.43
C LEU A 145 4.76 -26.75 8.61
N CYS A 146 5.15 -28.03 8.64
CA CYS A 146 6.56 -28.42 8.69
C CYS A 146 7.35 -27.87 7.48
N ALA A 147 6.77 -27.94 6.28
CA ALA A 147 7.41 -27.40 5.08
C ALA A 147 7.57 -25.88 5.13
N TRP A 148 6.61 -25.15 5.69
CA TRP A 148 6.73 -23.70 5.88
C TRP A 148 7.76 -23.33 6.96
N GLU A 149 7.88 -24.12 8.02
CA GLU A 149 8.92 -23.91 9.05
C GLU A 149 10.32 -24.19 8.51
N ALA A 150 10.45 -25.16 7.60
CA ALA A 150 11.72 -25.53 6.96
C ALA A 150 12.09 -24.65 5.76
N PHE A 151 11.24 -23.70 5.37
CA PHE A 151 11.47 -22.86 4.20
C PHE A 151 12.66 -21.93 4.40
N ASP A 152 13.59 -21.91 3.43
CA ASP A 152 14.74 -21.02 3.46
C ASP A 152 14.34 -19.57 3.20
N VAL A 153 14.46 -18.74 4.24
CA VAL A 153 14.13 -17.31 4.19
C VAL A 153 15.33 -16.44 3.81
N GLY A 154 16.51 -17.01 3.48
CA GLY A 154 17.74 -16.27 3.20
C GLY A 154 17.66 -15.24 2.05
N GLY A 155 16.62 -15.32 1.21
CA GLY A 155 16.32 -14.35 0.16
C GLY A 155 15.15 -13.39 0.46
N LEU A 156 14.53 -13.50 1.64
CA LEU A 156 13.39 -12.71 2.05
C LEU A 156 13.79 -11.70 3.13
N ASN A 157 13.18 -10.52 3.13
CA ASN A 157 13.36 -9.53 4.19
C ASN A 157 12.51 -9.84 5.44
N ILE A 158 12.52 -11.11 5.89
CA ILE A 158 11.81 -11.60 7.08
C ILE A 158 12.69 -12.59 7.83
N GLU A 159 12.58 -12.63 9.16
CA GLU A 159 13.36 -13.55 9.99
C GLU A 159 12.81 -14.99 9.98
N THR A 160 11.48 -15.14 9.88
CA THR A 160 10.80 -16.43 9.82
C THR A 160 9.40 -16.28 9.24
N ILE A 161 8.84 -17.39 8.74
CA ILE A 161 7.43 -17.45 8.34
C ILE A 161 6.59 -17.72 9.61
N PRO A 162 5.59 -16.88 9.93
CA PRO A 162 4.75 -17.08 11.11
C PRO A 162 3.70 -18.18 10.86
N VAL A 163 4.16 -19.43 10.78
CA VAL A 163 3.39 -20.61 10.34
C VAL A 163 2.09 -20.80 11.12
N LYS A 164 2.15 -20.74 12.46
CA LYS A 164 0.97 -20.85 13.34
C LYS A 164 -0.04 -19.73 13.13
N TYR A 165 0.44 -18.52 12.86
CA TYR A 165 -0.45 -17.39 12.59
C TYR A 165 -1.17 -17.59 11.26
N LEU A 166 -0.41 -17.93 10.21
CA LEU A 166 -0.97 -18.16 8.87
C LEU A 166 -2.00 -19.29 8.87
N SER A 167 -1.72 -20.41 9.53
CA SER A 167 -2.64 -21.56 9.58
C SER A 167 -3.91 -21.29 10.39
N ASN A 168 -3.85 -20.45 11.42
CA ASN A 168 -5.03 -20.06 12.18
C ASN A 168 -5.85 -18.97 11.49
N HIS A 169 -5.21 -18.12 10.69
CA HIS A 169 -5.82 -16.91 10.13
C HIS A 169 -5.98 -16.91 8.60
N PHE A 170 -5.65 -18.00 7.88
CA PHE A 170 -5.77 -18.04 6.41
C PHE A 170 -7.18 -17.71 5.89
N LYS A 171 -8.23 -17.99 6.68
CA LYS A 171 -9.61 -17.63 6.31
C LYS A 171 -9.80 -16.11 6.20
N SER A 172 -9.00 -15.32 6.90
CA SER A 172 -9.06 -13.85 6.89
C SER A 172 -8.37 -13.20 5.69
N LEU A 173 -7.71 -13.99 4.83
CA LEU A 173 -7.12 -13.51 3.58
C LEU A 173 -8.18 -12.93 2.62
N ILE A 174 -9.44 -13.36 2.79
CA ILE A 174 -10.61 -12.90 2.03
C ILE A 174 -11.67 -12.41 3.02
N GLY A 175 -12.32 -11.29 2.73
CA GLY A 175 -13.42 -10.77 3.54
C GLY A 175 -13.00 -9.80 4.65
N LYS A 176 -11.73 -9.45 4.76
CA LYS A 176 -11.26 -8.23 5.42
C LYS A 176 -10.87 -7.21 4.36
N ASP A 177 -11.82 -6.37 3.99
CA ASP A 177 -11.59 -5.09 3.35
C ASP A 177 -12.52 -4.04 3.95
#